data_AF-A0A7C1F5P8-F1
#
_entry.id   AF-A0A7C1F5P8-F1
#
_cell.length_a   1.000
_cell.length_b   1.000
_cell.length_c   1.000
_cell.angle_alpha   90.00
_cell.angle_beta   90.00
_cell.angle_gamma   90.00
#
_symmetry.space_group_name_H-M   'P 1'
#
loop_
_entity.id
_entity.type
_entity.pdbx_description
1 polymer ?
#
loop_
_entity_poly.entity_id
_entity_poly.type
_entity_poly.pdbx_seq_one_letter_code
_entity_poly.pdbx_strand_id
1 'polypeptide(L)'
;MAARSLFRWTSRIALVVLVVALIVPPRLSLAQNPAFRGEYYNTRDLSGPAVLVRDDPEVNFAWGTGSPGSPVQADNFSVRWTNWVSFGAGTYRFTLRVDDGARLYIDDVLALNCWTPQPATTYTVDRTLSAGYHSIRLEYFEATGEAVVQLSWSLTGSTPTYPDWKGEYFANTGLSGTPALTRNDTSISFNWGYGSPASQIPADNFSVRWTRQVYFATAGTYTFTATSDDGIRVKVDGTSVIDRWVDQPSTTTTGSISLSAGTHTVTVEYYERSGVAVANVCWSLAGSGETVIYVDDLDPAFTRGGNLSGFNKKYYGYRNHLFWVWNNTTTAYYWGRWTPTLPGAGEYEVQVYIPRYCFGTTAARYRVFHNGTRHDKIVSQALYYDQWVSLGTYYFHARGGEYVLLANNTGEPYATRPVGYDAVRFIKKSGTGTTTPTPGPTPTPTGCSIVPVLGFGQFWTKNAQVRACLGCATQPEKAVWMGEQTFIGGKMFWRQDADVIYVLFNDGTWQQFQNTWFAGEPETDPSIVPPAGYYQPRRGFGELWRSNSIVRSALSWATIEERGFTGAVEPFEHGLMIWSPQLGTYALCSDGKWVRY
;
A
#
# COMPACT_ATOMS: atom_id res chain seq x y z
N MET A 1 50.64 -51.13 61.25
CA MET A 1 49.29 -51.00 61.85
C MET A 1 48.56 -49.90 61.13
N ALA A 2 47.41 -50.24 60.50
CA ALA A 2 46.35 -49.39 59.93
C ALA A 2 46.74 -48.23 58.98
N ALA A 3 46.01 -47.89 57.92
CA ALA A 3 44.99 -48.50 57.08
C ALA A 3 44.82 -47.47 55.94
N ARG A 4 45.03 -47.82 54.68
CA ARG A 4 44.57 -47.04 53.51
C ARG A 4 44.15 -48.02 52.43
N SER A 5 42.88 -48.42 52.48
CA SER A 5 42.28 -49.34 51.49
C SER A 5 41.79 -48.56 50.28
N LEU A 6 42.32 -48.95 49.13
CA LEU A 6 41.73 -48.79 47.80
C LEU A 6 40.30 -49.38 47.79
N PHE A 7 39.37 -48.79 47.05
CA PHE A 7 38.48 -49.53 46.15
C PHE A 7 37.75 -48.57 45.19
N ARG A 8 37.83 -48.86 43.88
CA ARG A 8 37.04 -48.21 42.83
C ARG A 8 35.59 -48.67 42.93
N TRP A 9 34.65 -47.72 42.86
CA TRP A 9 33.24 -47.99 42.61
C TRP A 9 32.80 -47.29 41.33
N THR A 10 32.19 -48.06 40.44
CA THR A 10 31.42 -47.57 39.28
C THR A 10 30.09 -47.00 39.77
N SER A 11 29.91 -45.69 39.67
CA SER A 11 28.62 -45.05 39.97
C SER A 11 27.88 -44.70 38.69
N ARG A 12 26.70 -45.33 38.52
CA ARG A 12 25.67 -44.90 37.58
C ARG A 12 25.19 -43.51 38.00
N ILE A 13 25.35 -42.52 37.14
CA ILE A 13 24.73 -41.19 37.32
C ILE A 13 23.29 -41.30 36.81
N ALA A 14 22.33 -41.22 37.73
CA ALA A 14 20.94 -40.97 37.41
C ALA A 14 20.81 -39.50 36.95
N LEU A 15 20.29 -39.32 35.75
CA LEU A 15 19.97 -38.02 35.18
C LEU A 15 18.76 -37.43 35.93
N VAL A 16 18.99 -36.48 36.83
CA VAL A 16 17.93 -35.66 37.42
C VAL A 16 17.56 -34.58 36.39
N VAL A 17 16.43 -34.77 35.70
CA VAL A 17 15.83 -33.73 34.87
C VAL A 17 15.15 -32.73 35.80
N LEU A 18 15.77 -31.57 35.99
CA LEU A 18 15.18 -30.43 36.68
C LEU A 18 14.11 -29.81 35.77
N VAL A 19 12.86 -30.22 35.93
CA VAL A 19 11.72 -29.52 35.32
C VAL A 19 11.53 -28.22 36.08
N VAL A 20 12.02 -27.11 35.51
CA VAL A 20 11.60 -25.77 35.93
C VAL A 20 10.14 -25.63 35.49
N ALA A 21 9.22 -25.94 36.41
CA ALA A 21 7.82 -25.58 36.24
C ALA A 21 7.75 -24.05 36.21
N LEU A 22 7.60 -23.49 35.01
CA LEU A 22 7.06 -22.15 34.84
C LEU A 22 5.74 -22.11 35.61
N ILE A 23 5.72 -21.41 36.73
CA ILE A 23 4.49 -21.04 37.42
C ILE A 23 3.77 -20.10 36.45
N VAL A 24 2.94 -20.67 35.57
CA VAL A 24 1.94 -19.92 34.83
C VAL A 24 0.97 -19.43 35.91
N PRO A 25 0.82 -18.12 36.15
CA PRO A 25 -0.20 -17.64 37.06
C PRO A 25 -1.55 -18.19 36.61
N PRO A 26 -2.45 -18.58 37.54
CA PRO A 26 -3.75 -19.10 37.16
C PRO A 26 -4.42 -18.09 36.21
N ARG A 27 -4.98 -18.59 35.10
CA ARG A 27 -5.87 -17.79 34.25
C ARG A 27 -7.03 -17.34 35.13
N LEU A 28 -6.96 -16.10 35.62
CA LEU A 28 -8.10 -15.41 36.21
C LEU A 28 -9.21 -15.42 35.16
N SER A 29 -10.35 -16.01 35.50
CA SER A 29 -11.57 -15.82 34.75
C SER A 29 -11.85 -14.33 34.68
N LEU A 30 -11.97 -13.79 33.47
CA LEU A 30 -12.32 -12.40 33.18
C LEU A 30 -13.69 -12.07 33.77
N ALA A 31 -13.72 -11.58 35.00
CA ALA A 31 -14.83 -10.77 35.47
C ALA A 31 -14.80 -9.45 34.69
N GLN A 32 -15.95 -9.02 34.19
CA GLN A 32 -16.13 -7.70 33.60
C GLN A 32 -15.66 -6.63 34.61
N ASN A 33 -14.61 -5.90 34.22
CA ASN A 33 -14.02 -4.74 34.91
C ASN A 33 -13.77 -4.94 36.42
N PRO A 34 -12.55 -5.36 36.86
CA PRO A 34 -12.26 -5.43 38.29
C PRO A 34 -12.45 -4.04 38.93
N ALA A 35 -12.99 -4.01 40.15
CA ALA A 35 -13.12 -2.81 40.95
C ALA A 35 -11.73 -2.21 41.27
N PHE A 36 -11.66 -0.91 41.57
CA PHE A 36 -10.45 -0.29 42.08
C PHE A 36 -10.17 -0.77 43.49
N ARG A 37 -9.00 -1.36 43.72
CA ARG A 37 -8.54 -1.67 45.08
C ARG A 37 -8.09 -0.39 45.76
N GLY A 38 -8.90 0.11 46.68
CA GLY A 38 -8.68 1.32 47.49
C GLY A 38 -7.99 1.01 48.81
N GLU A 39 -6.86 1.64 49.05
CA GLU A 39 -6.13 1.63 50.32
C GLU A 39 -6.26 3.00 50.97
N TYR A 40 -6.85 3.06 52.17
CA TYR A 40 -7.19 4.30 52.87
C TYR A 40 -6.30 4.47 54.10
N TYR A 41 -5.82 5.70 54.32
CA TYR A 41 -4.81 6.04 55.32
C TYR A 41 -5.28 7.21 56.18
N ASN A 42 -5.02 7.18 57.49
CA ASN A 42 -5.25 8.32 58.40
C ASN A 42 -4.06 9.29 58.44
N THR A 43 -3.45 9.52 57.27
CA THR A 43 -2.34 10.44 57.01
C THR A 43 -2.57 11.05 55.63
N ARG A 44 -1.99 12.23 55.36
CA ARG A 44 -2.18 12.93 54.07
C ARG A 44 -1.20 12.53 52.97
N ASP A 45 -0.15 11.82 53.33
CA ASP A 45 1.00 11.53 52.47
C ASP A 45 1.11 10.03 52.12
N LEU A 46 0.03 9.26 52.32
CA LEU A 46 -0.04 7.81 52.11
C LEU A 46 1.00 7.06 52.95
N SER A 47 1.36 7.60 54.13
CA SER A 47 2.30 6.99 55.05
C SER A 47 1.60 6.13 56.11
N GLY A 48 2.32 5.15 56.65
CA GLY A 48 1.80 4.19 57.61
C GLY A 48 0.96 3.08 56.96
N PRO A 49 0.40 2.15 57.77
CA PRO A 49 -0.48 1.10 57.25
C PRO A 49 -1.84 1.67 56.82
N ALA A 50 -2.40 1.12 55.75
CA ALA A 50 -3.79 1.40 55.38
C ALA A 50 -4.73 0.93 56.51
N VAL A 51 -5.61 1.82 56.98
CA VAL A 51 -6.60 1.55 58.03
C VAL A 51 -7.85 0.88 57.48
N LEU A 52 -8.09 1.02 56.17
CA LEU A 52 -9.16 0.35 55.43
C LEU A 52 -8.64 -0.04 54.05
N VAL A 53 -8.96 -1.26 53.62
CA VAL A 53 -8.75 -1.72 52.25
C VAL A 53 -10.06 -2.28 51.75
N ARG A 54 -10.57 -1.77 50.63
CA ARG A 54 -11.78 -2.28 49.99
C ARG A 54 -11.73 -2.11 48.48
N ASP A 55 -12.61 -2.82 47.81
CA ASP A 55 -12.79 -2.73 46.37
C ASP A 55 -13.93 -1.75 46.06
N ASP A 56 -13.59 -0.66 45.38
CA ASP A 56 -14.52 0.39 44.95
C ASP A 56 -14.85 0.21 43.46
N PRO A 57 -16.10 0.00 43.07
CA PRO A 57 -16.46 -0.27 41.67
C PRO A 57 -16.13 0.90 40.73
N GLU A 58 -16.12 2.12 41.27
CA GLU A 58 -15.67 3.33 40.59
C GLU A 58 -15.06 4.30 41.61
N VAL A 59 -14.21 5.22 41.16
CA VAL A 59 -13.78 6.35 41.99
C VAL A 59 -14.69 7.54 41.70
N ASN A 60 -15.81 7.60 42.42
CA ASN A 60 -16.83 8.64 42.29
C ASN A 60 -17.37 9.00 43.67
N PHE A 61 -16.53 9.64 44.48
CA PHE A 61 -16.81 9.93 45.88
C PHE A 61 -17.01 11.42 46.12
N ALA A 62 -18.03 11.76 46.89
CA ALA A 62 -18.28 13.07 47.46
C ALA A 62 -18.70 12.86 48.91
N TRP A 63 -17.75 13.02 49.84
CA TRP A 63 -17.97 12.79 51.26
C TRP A 63 -18.42 14.05 52.00
N GLY A 64 -18.41 15.22 51.33
CA GLY A 64 -18.65 16.50 51.98
C GLY A 64 -17.65 16.69 53.11
N THR A 65 -18.10 17.21 54.25
CA THR A 65 -17.29 17.28 55.50
C THR A 65 -17.16 15.96 56.27
N GLY A 66 -17.52 14.83 55.64
CA GLY A 66 -17.54 13.51 56.22
C GLY A 66 -16.28 12.69 55.96
N SER A 67 -16.40 11.37 56.11
CA SER A 67 -15.32 10.39 55.92
C SER A 67 -15.72 9.29 54.93
N PRO A 68 -14.76 8.63 54.25
CA PRO A 68 -14.99 7.40 53.48
C PRO A 68 -15.65 6.24 54.23
N GLY A 69 -15.73 6.33 55.55
CA GLY A 69 -16.33 5.38 56.47
C GLY A 69 -15.36 4.98 57.58
N SER A 70 -15.89 4.52 58.70
CA SER A 70 -15.06 3.97 59.79
C SER A 70 -14.19 2.81 59.26
N PRO A 71 -12.88 2.77 59.57
CA PRO A 71 -12.13 3.56 60.57
C PRO A 71 -11.37 4.80 60.01
N VAL A 72 -11.71 5.30 58.82
CA VAL A 72 -11.06 6.48 58.23
C VAL A 72 -11.55 7.75 58.93
N GLN A 73 -10.63 8.64 59.32
CA GLN A 73 -10.97 9.93 59.93
C GLN A 73 -11.55 10.94 58.90
N ALA A 74 -12.27 11.96 59.37
CA ALA A 74 -12.94 12.93 58.50
C ALA A 74 -11.96 13.91 57.81
N ASP A 75 -10.92 14.34 58.54
CA ASP A 75 -9.90 15.25 58.03
C ASP A 75 -8.53 14.57 58.01
N ASN A 76 -7.59 15.05 57.19
CA ASN A 76 -6.21 14.57 57.16
C ASN A 76 -6.06 13.08 56.78
N PHE A 77 -6.83 12.61 55.81
CA PHE A 77 -6.74 11.24 55.29
C PHE A 77 -6.22 11.23 53.85
N SER A 78 -5.83 10.06 53.35
CA SER A 78 -5.45 9.87 51.95
C SER A 78 -5.86 8.50 51.46
N VAL A 79 -5.95 8.35 50.15
CA VAL A 79 -6.38 7.12 49.51
C VAL A 79 -5.53 6.84 48.28
N ARG A 80 -5.17 5.57 48.09
CA ARG A 80 -4.57 5.05 46.85
C ARG A 80 -5.50 4.02 46.24
N TRP A 81 -5.99 4.30 45.05
CA TRP A 81 -6.71 3.34 44.22
C TRP A 81 -5.79 2.77 43.15
N THR A 82 -5.85 1.46 42.95
CA THR A 82 -5.14 0.74 41.87
C THR A 82 -6.09 -0.17 41.12
N ASN A 83 -5.95 -0.20 39.80
CA ASN A 83 -6.72 -1.10 38.94
C ASN A 83 -6.01 -1.36 37.61
N TRP A 84 -6.35 -2.48 36.96
CA TRP A 84 -6.03 -2.74 35.56
C TRP A 84 -7.32 -2.63 34.76
N VAL A 85 -7.42 -1.58 33.95
CA VAL A 85 -8.62 -1.29 33.16
C VAL A 85 -8.35 -1.64 31.70
N SER A 86 -9.27 -2.35 31.06
CA SER A 86 -9.18 -2.65 29.62
C SER A 86 -9.69 -1.47 28.80
N PHE A 87 -8.87 -0.98 27.89
CA PHE A 87 -9.22 0.08 26.93
C PHE A 87 -9.22 -0.47 25.50
N GLY A 88 -10.01 0.15 24.63
CA GLY A 88 -9.77 0.06 23.19
C GLY A 88 -8.58 0.94 22.82
N ALA A 89 -7.98 0.73 21.65
CA ALA A 89 -6.93 1.64 21.19
C ALA A 89 -7.54 3.02 20.91
N GLY A 90 -7.04 4.07 21.55
CA GLY A 90 -7.56 5.43 21.32
C GLY A 90 -6.92 6.49 22.19
N THR A 91 -7.23 7.75 21.89
CA THR A 91 -6.93 8.85 22.81
C THR A 91 -8.09 9.02 23.76
N TYR A 92 -7.81 8.85 25.05
CA TYR A 92 -8.76 9.02 26.15
C TYR A 92 -8.47 10.32 26.88
N ARG A 93 -9.51 11.11 27.14
CA ARG A 93 -9.46 12.22 28.07
C ARG A 93 -9.86 11.75 29.44
N PHE A 94 -8.90 11.74 30.37
CA PHE A 94 -9.16 11.53 31.79
C PHE A 94 -9.59 12.86 32.42
N THR A 95 -10.67 12.82 33.19
CA THR A 95 -11.20 13.97 33.93
C THR A 95 -11.21 13.62 35.41
N LEU A 96 -10.54 14.46 36.20
CA LEU A 96 -10.36 14.28 37.65
C LEU A 96 -10.86 15.52 38.37
N ARG A 97 -11.95 15.37 39.14
CA ARG A 97 -12.44 16.42 40.06
C ARG A 97 -12.03 16.07 41.48
N VAL A 98 -11.29 16.97 42.14
CA VAL A 98 -10.68 16.71 43.46
C VAL A 98 -10.75 17.92 44.39
N ASP A 99 -11.00 17.65 45.67
CA ASP A 99 -10.85 18.51 46.85
C ASP A 99 -10.37 17.57 47.97
N ASP A 100 -9.14 17.64 48.47
CA ASP A 100 -8.06 18.55 48.08
C ASP A 100 -7.25 18.09 46.84
N GLY A 101 -6.18 17.30 47.06
CA GLY A 101 -5.09 17.13 46.09
C GLY A 101 -4.94 15.70 45.59
N ALA A 102 -4.42 15.53 44.37
CA ALA A 102 -4.31 14.21 43.75
C ALA A 102 -3.15 14.05 42.76
N ARG A 103 -2.79 12.79 42.51
CA ARG A 103 -1.86 12.35 41.46
C ARG A 103 -2.48 11.19 40.69
N LEU A 104 -2.54 11.29 39.37
CA LEU A 104 -3.00 10.23 38.49
C LEU A 104 -1.82 9.65 37.72
N TYR A 105 -1.68 8.34 37.75
CA TYR A 105 -0.71 7.57 36.99
C TYR A 105 -1.43 6.62 36.03
N ILE A 106 -0.92 6.53 34.80
CA ILE A 106 -1.40 5.62 33.76
C ILE A 106 -0.18 4.87 33.22
N ASP A 107 -0.20 3.54 33.27
CA ASP A 107 0.96 2.68 32.98
C ASP A 107 2.20 3.07 33.79
N ASP A 108 1.98 3.36 35.08
CA ASP A 108 2.97 3.88 36.03
C ASP A 108 3.60 5.25 35.66
N VAL A 109 3.16 5.91 34.59
CA VAL A 109 3.59 7.25 34.19
C VAL A 109 2.69 8.31 34.84
N LEU A 110 3.28 9.30 35.52
CA LEU A 110 2.57 10.42 36.12
C LEU A 110 1.86 11.25 35.05
N ALA A 111 0.53 11.21 35.03
CA ALA A 111 -0.31 11.86 34.03
C ALA A 111 -0.83 13.23 34.50
N LEU A 112 -1.21 13.35 35.76
CA LEU A 112 -1.62 14.59 36.41
C LEU A 112 -1.00 14.67 37.80
N ASN A 113 -0.56 15.87 38.20
CA ASN A 113 -0.04 16.15 39.53
C ASN A 113 -0.61 17.48 40.04
N CYS A 114 -1.60 17.40 40.92
CA CYS A 114 -2.19 18.51 41.65
C CYS A 114 -2.17 18.20 43.15
N TRP A 115 -1.01 17.74 43.66
CA TRP A 115 -0.84 17.38 45.07
C TRP A 115 -0.69 18.61 45.98
N THR A 116 -1.73 19.42 46.07
CA THR A 116 -1.79 20.66 46.86
C THR A 116 -3.16 20.81 47.52
N PRO A 117 -3.27 21.45 48.70
CA PRO A 117 -4.56 21.84 49.25
C PRO A 117 -5.27 22.81 48.30
N GLN A 118 -6.56 22.58 48.04
CA GLN A 118 -7.34 23.35 47.08
C GLN A 118 -8.83 23.01 47.20
N PRO A 119 -9.75 23.95 46.90
CA PRO A 119 -11.16 23.61 46.76
C PRO A 119 -11.40 22.71 45.53
N ALA A 120 -12.58 22.11 45.47
CA ALA A 120 -13.02 21.23 44.38
C ALA A 120 -12.71 21.78 42.98
N THR A 121 -11.68 21.21 42.35
CA THR A 121 -11.14 21.65 41.06
C THR A 121 -11.10 20.48 40.09
N THR A 122 -11.44 20.74 38.83
CA THR A 122 -11.44 19.74 37.76
C THR A 122 -10.21 19.88 36.87
N TYR A 123 -9.49 18.79 36.70
CA TYR A 123 -8.35 18.66 35.80
C TYR A 123 -8.68 17.70 34.66
N THR A 124 -8.09 17.93 33.49
CA THR A 124 -8.16 17.01 32.37
C THR A 124 -6.78 16.68 31.83
N VAL A 125 -6.61 15.45 31.34
CA VAL A 125 -5.41 15.04 30.61
C VAL A 125 -5.77 14.06 29.52
N ASP A 126 -5.22 14.28 28.32
CA ASP A 126 -5.38 13.35 27.21
C ASP A 126 -4.22 12.34 27.20
N ARG A 127 -4.55 11.06 27.04
CA ARG A 127 -3.58 9.96 26.90
C ARG A 127 -4.00 9.03 25.79
N THR A 128 -3.06 8.77 24.88
CA THR A 128 -3.22 7.75 23.85
C THR A 128 -2.83 6.40 24.43
N LEU A 129 -3.78 5.46 24.42
CA LEU A 129 -3.64 4.11 24.94
C LEU A 129 -3.71 3.11 23.79
N SER A 130 -2.91 2.04 23.88
CA SER A 130 -3.08 0.87 23.03
C SER A 130 -4.36 0.11 23.40
N ALA A 131 -4.81 -0.82 22.55
CA ALA A 131 -5.85 -1.74 22.97
C ALA A 131 -5.26 -2.73 24.00
N GLY A 132 -5.98 -2.97 25.10
CA GLY A 132 -5.56 -3.90 26.13
C GLY A 132 -5.70 -3.35 27.54
N TYR A 133 -5.09 -4.04 28.50
CA TYR A 133 -5.11 -3.64 29.91
C TYR A 133 -4.03 -2.60 30.20
N HIS A 134 -4.45 -1.50 30.82
CA HIS A 134 -3.59 -0.41 31.27
C HIS A 134 -3.70 -0.27 32.78
N SER A 135 -2.59 0.04 33.46
CA SER A 135 -2.60 0.26 34.90
C SER A 135 -3.06 1.67 35.22
N ILE A 136 -4.05 1.80 36.10
CA ILE A 136 -4.56 3.08 36.59
C ILE A 136 -4.26 3.14 38.09
N ARG A 137 -3.45 4.11 38.50
CA ARG A 137 -3.22 4.42 39.91
C ARG A 137 -3.59 5.86 40.19
N LEU A 138 -4.56 6.07 41.07
CA LEU A 138 -4.96 7.38 41.56
C LEU A 138 -4.59 7.49 43.04
N GLU A 139 -3.87 8.54 43.37
CA GLU A 139 -3.57 8.94 44.73
C GLU A 139 -4.32 10.23 45.04
N TYR A 140 -4.89 10.33 46.23
CA TYR A 140 -5.69 11.46 46.70
C TYR A 140 -5.40 11.74 48.17
N PHE A 141 -5.50 13.00 48.60
CA PHE A 141 -5.56 13.35 50.02
C PHE A 141 -6.64 14.39 50.30
N GLU A 142 -7.15 14.34 51.52
CA GLU A 142 -7.98 15.36 52.14
C GLU A 142 -7.23 16.00 53.31
N ALA A 143 -7.19 17.32 53.35
CA ALA A 143 -6.65 18.09 54.47
C ALA A 143 -7.74 18.38 55.50
N THR A 144 -8.69 19.23 55.12
CA THR A 144 -9.79 19.68 55.96
C THR A 144 -10.91 20.21 55.09
N GLY A 145 -12.16 20.03 55.50
CA GLY A 145 -13.30 20.65 54.82
C GLY A 145 -14.03 19.68 53.90
N GLU A 146 -14.29 20.08 52.66
CA GLU A 146 -15.10 19.29 51.73
C GLU A 146 -14.23 18.26 50.99
N ALA A 147 -14.50 16.98 51.19
CA ALA A 147 -13.75 15.91 50.53
C ALA A 147 -14.48 15.39 49.27
N VAL A 148 -13.84 15.53 48.10
CA VAL A 148 -14.37 14.99 46.83
C VAL A 148 -13.28 14.42 45.93
N VAL A 149 -13.55 13.29 45.29
CA VAL A 149 -12.67 12.69 44.28
C VAL A 149 -13.48 11.89 43.27
N GLN A 150 -13.46 12.34 42.03
CA GLN A 150 -14.23 11.75 40.94
C GLN A 150 -13.34 11.60 39.71
N LEU A 151 -13.09 10.36 39.28
CA LEU A 151 -12.32 10.02 38.10
C LEU A 151 -13.25 9.46 37.02
N SER A 152 -13.18 10.05 35.84
CA SER A 152 -13.85 9.53 34.64
C SER A 152 -12.93 9.63 33.43
N TRP A 153 -13.26 8.91 32.35
CA TRP A 153 -12.59 9.05 31.08
C TRP A 153 -13.54 8.85 29.91
N SER A 154 -13.24 9.50 28.79
CA SER A 154 -13.97 9.32 27.54
C SER A 154 -13.01 9.22 26.36
N LEU A 155 -13.37 8.41 25.38
CA LEU A 155 -12.65 8.33 24.11
C LEU A 155 -12.87 9.65 23.36
N THR A 156 -11.81 10.43 23.13
CA THR A 156 -11.89 11.75 22.48
C THR A 156 -11.38 11.76 21.04
N GLY A 157 -10.76 10.66 20.61
CA GLY A 157 -10.37 10.43 19.22
C GLY A 157 -9.92 9.00 19.01
N SER A 158 -10.08 8.49 17.78
CA SER A 158 -9.41 7.24 17.38
C SER A 158 -7.90 7.41 17.53
N THR A 159 -7.20 6.31 17.82
CA THR A 159 -5.73 6.31 17.78
C THR A 159 -5.30 6.90 16.44
N PRO A 160 -4.37 7.86 16.38
CA PRO A 160 -3.76 8.22 15.12
C PRO A 160 -3.22 6.93 14.49
N THR A 161 -3.84 6.52 13.39
CA THR A 161 -3.39 5.35 12.65
C THR A 161 -2.22 5.79 11.80
N TYR A 162 -1.20 4.94 11.76
CA TYR A 162 -0.04 5.12 10.91
C TYR A 162 -0.05 3.99 9.88
N PRO A 163 -0.98 4.02 8.90
CA PRO A 163 -1.11 2.95 7.91
C PRO A 163 0.14 2.79 7.02
N ASP A 164 0.98 3.82 7.00
CA ASP A 164 2.27 3.81 6.32
C ASP A 164 3.41 3.70 7.33
N TRP A 165 4.23 4.73 7.51
CA TRP A 165 5.30 4.73 8.51
C TRP A 165 4.89 5.59 9.70
N LYS A 166 4.91 5.00 10.90
CA LYS A 166 4.88 5.78 12.14
C LYS A 166 6.24 6.44 12.30
N GLY A 167 6.33 7.73 11.98
CA GLY A 167 7.54 8.55 12.15
C GLY A 167 7.53 9.24 13.50
N GLU A 168 8.47 8.87 14.37
CA GLU A 168 8.72 9.44 15.69
C GLU A 168 9.97 10.33 15.59
N TYR A 169 9.80 11.64 15.74
CA TYR A 169 10.85 12.65 15.56
C TYR A 169 11.32 13.18 16.91
N PHE A 170 12.63 13.22 17.11
CA PHE A 170 13.27 13.61 18.38
C PHE A 170 14.16 14.83 18.16
N ALA A 171 14.09 15.80 19.08
CA ALA A 171 14.96 16.97 19.10
C ALA A 171 16.34 16.67 19.73
N ASN A 172 16.92 15.52 19.36
CA ASN A 172 18.27 15.07 19.70
C ASN A 172 18.68 13.99 18.70
N THR A 173 19.98 13.71 18.56
CA THR A 173 20.52 12.66 17.66
C THR A 173 20.42 11.24 18.24
N GLY A 174 19.99 11.09 19.49
CA GLY A 174 20.05 9.83 20.25
C GLY A 174 18.76 9.01 20.28
N LEU A 175 17.70 9.41 19.56
CA LEU A 175 16.37 8.77 19.60
C LEU A 175 15.83 8.62 21.04
N SER A 176 16.11 9.62 21.88
CA SER A 176 15.88 9.55 23.33
C SER A 176 14.77 10.48 23.79
N GLY A 177 14.09 10.09 24.88
CA GLY A 177 12.97 10.84 25.46
C GLY A 177 11.66 10.67 24.68
N THR A 178 10.69 11.54 24.99
CA THR A 178 9.42 11.60 24.26
C THR A 178 9.62 12.23 22.88
N PRO A 179 9.12 11.63 21.78
CA PRO A 179 9.16 12.27 20.46
C PRO A 179 8.49 13.65 20.50
N ALA A 180 9.15 14.67 19.96
CA ALA A 180 8.60 16.01 19.84
C ALA A 180 7.50 16.09 18.77
N LEU A 181 7.50 15.15 17.82
CA LEU A 181 6.48 14.99 16.80
C LEU A 181 6.30 13.50 16.48
N THR A 182 5.07 13.03 16.36
CA THR A 182 4.75 11.72 15.78
C THR A 182 3.74 11.90 14.64
N ARG A 183 4.02 11.36 13.45
CA ARG A 183 3.13 11.46 12.29
C ARG A 183 3.17 10.23 11.39
N ASN A 184 2.20 10.14 10.47
CA ASN A 184 2.18 9.12 9.41
C ASN A 184 2.95 9.65 8.20
N ASP A 185 4.08 9.04 7.88
CA ASP A 185 4.84 9.32 6.67
C ASP A 185 4.51 8.25 5.61
N THR A 186 4.05 8.67 4.43
CA THR A 186 3.67 7.75 3.34
C THR A 186 4.87 6.99 2.76
N SER A 187 6.07 7.58 2.88
CA SER A 187 7.35 6.99 2.47
C SER A 187 8.50 7.61 3.26
N ILE A 188 9.65 6.93 3.29
CA ILE A 188 10.92 7.50 3.76
C ILE A 188 11.67 7.99 2.53
N SER A 189 11.32 9.20 2.08
CA SER A 189 11.93 9.86 0.93
C SER A 189 12.03 11.36 1.18
N PHE A 190 12.88 11.73 2.13
CA PHE A 190 13.04 13.08 2.61
C PHE A 190 14.35 13.70 2.15
N ASN A 191 14.25 14.96 1.72
CA ASN A 191 15.38 15.85 1.50
C ASN A 191 14.99 17.21 2.08
N TRP A 192 15.42 17.45 3.32
CA TRP A 192 15.15 18.70 4.03
C TRP A 192 16.18 19.78 3.68
N GLY A 193 17.27 19.44 2.98
CA GLY A 193 18.37 20.37 2.75
C GLY A 193 18.90 20.88 4.09
N TYR A 194 19.12 22.19 4.19
CA TYR A 194 19.49 22.86 5.46
C TYR A 194 18.28 23.17 6.37
N GLY A 195 17.10 22.60 6.08
CA GLY A 195 15.86 22.85 6.79
C GLY A 195 15.55 21.78 7.84
N SER A 196 14.36 21.88 8.45
CA SER A 196 13.90 20.90 9.44
C SER A 196 12.65 20.13 8.97
N PRO A 197 12.37 18.94 9.55
CA PRO A 197 11.15 18.18 9.24
C PRO A 197 9.84 18.84 9.64
N ALA A 198 9.88 19.71 10.65
CA ALA A 198 8.76 20.50 11.19
C ALA A 198 9.30 21.58 12.14
N SER A 199 8.49 22.57 12.49
CA SER A 199 8.90 23.69 13.36
C SER A 199 9.26 23.27 14.80
N GLN A 200 8.74 22.14 15.29
CA GLN A 200 9.07 21.58 16.60
C GLN A 200 10.40 20.80 16.62
N ILE A 201 11.01 20.57 15.45
CA ILE A 201 12.26 19.83 15.28
C ILE A 201 13.35 20.83 14.84
N PRO A 202 14.53 20.82 15.46
CA PRO A 202 15.62 21.69 15.03
C PRO A 202 16.10 21.31 13.62
N ALA A 203 16.73 22.24 12.90
CA ALA A 203 17.29 21.97 11.57
C ALA A 203 18.49 21.00 11.63
N ASP A 204 19.26 21.10 12.71
CA ASP A 204 20.40 20.23 13.01
C ASP A 204 20.15 19.47 14.32
N ASN A 205 20.92 18.42 14.59
CA ASN A 205 20.88 17.64 15.84
C ASN A 205 19.52 17.00 16.14
N PHE A 206 18.87 16.43 15.13
CA PHE A 206 17.62 15.70 15.29
C PHE A 206 17.76 14.23 14.90
N SER A 207 16.79 13.40 15.29
CA SER A 207 16.71 12.01 14.85
C SER A 207 15.28 11.59 14.63
N VAL A 208 15.11 10.51 13.86
CA VAL A 208 13.79 9.97 13.51
C VAL A 208 13.82 8.46 13.60
N ARG A 209 12.76 7.88 14.16
CA ARG A 209 12.47 6.45 14.07
C ARG A 209 11.18 6.25 13.28
N TRP A 210 11.27 5.56 12.16
CA TRP A 210 10.12 5.09 11.41
C TRP A 210 9.89 3.61 11.67
N THR A 211 8.65 3.23 11.97
CA THR A 211 8.25 1.82 12.12
C THR A 211 7.03 1.51 11.27
N ARG A 212 7.05 0.35 10.59
CA ARG A 212 5.93 -0.15 9.78
C ARG A 212 5.85 -1.67 9.81
N GLN A 213 4.62 -2.20 9.79
CA GLN A 213 4.35 -3.59 9.43
C GLN A 213 4.24 -3.69 7.90
N VAL A 214 5.12 -4.46 7.27
CA VAL A 214 5.19 -4.62 5.82
C VAL A 214 4.88 -6.05 5.45
N TYR A 215 3.93 -6.27 4.55
CA TYR A 215 3.66 -7.60 4.00
C TYR A 215 4.59 -7.88 2.81
N PHE A 216 5.47 -8.86 2.98
CA PHE A 216 6.34 -9.38 1.94
C PHE A 216 5.66 -10.60 1.30
N ALA A 217 5.15 -10.43 0.07
CA ALA A 217 4.37 -11.46 -0.60
C ALA A 217 5.17 -12.73 -0.94
N THR A 218 6.49 -12.61 -1.07
CA THR A 218 7.38 -13.68 -1.54
C THR A 218 8.50 -13.90 -0.54
N ALA A 219 8.73 -15.16 -0.16
CA ALA A 219 9.91 -15.50 0.63
C ALA A 219 11.18 -15.34 -0.22
N GLY A 220 12.25 -14.82 0.38
CA GLY A 220 13.56 -14.78 -0.24
C GLY A 220 14.44 -13.69 0.37
N THR A 221 15.63 -13.51 -0.20
CA THR A 221 16.57 -12.48 0.26
C THR A 221 16.09 -11.13 -0.24
N TYR A 222 16.00 -10.11 0.60
CA TYR A 222 15.68 -8.73 0.26
C TYR A 222 16.90 -7.83 0.51
N THR A 223 17.28 -7.02 -0.47
CA THR A 223 18.29 -5.97 -0.37
C THR A 223 17.61 -4.64 -0.10
N PHE A 224 17.86 -4.08 1.09
CA PHE A 224 17.52 -2.71 1.45
C PHE A 224 18.60 -1.77 0.94
N THR A 225 18.18 -0.61 0.43
CA THR A 225 19.04 0.51 0.00
C THR A 225 18.61 1.74 0.76
N ALA A 226 19.55 2.39 1.45
CA ALA A 226 19.34 3.59 2.23
C ALA A 226 20.32 4.68 1.81
N THR A 227 19.83 5.88 1.50
CA THR A 227 20.65 7.07 1.27
C THR A 227 20.41 8.05 2.40
N SER A 228 21.47 8.45 3.10
CA SER A 228 21.35 9.42 4.19
C SER A 228 22.52 10.37 4.30
N ASP A 229 22.22 11.54 4.85
CA ASP A 229 23.11 12.59 5.33
C ASP A 229 22.43 13.05 6.63
N ASP A 230 22.88 12.72 7.84
CA ASP A 230 24.02 11.87 8.23
C ASP A 230 23.70 10.35 8.31
N GLY A 231 23.46 9.81 9.51
CA GLY A 231 23.52 8.38 9.82
C GLY A 231 22.17 7.68 9.72
N ILE A 232 22.18 6.40 9.31
CA ILE A 232 20.98 5.60 9.11
C ILE A 232 21.16 4.14 9.53
N ARG A 233 20.11 3.54 10.08
CA ARG A 233 20.01 2.11 10.42
C ARG A 233 18.70 1.55 9.90
N VAL A 234 18.73 0.31 9.42
CA VAL A 234 17.56 -0.44 9.00
C VAL A 234 17.55 -1.77 9.73
N LYS A 235 16.43 -2.10 10.38
CA LYS A 235 16.19 -3.36 11.07
C LYS A 235 14.91 -4.01 10.53
N VAL A 236 14.93 -5.33 10.37
CA VAL A 236 13.74 -6.13 10.03
C VAL A 236 13.56 -7.20 11.09
N ASP A 237 12.39 -7.24 11.72
CA ASP A 237 12.09 -8.05 12.90
C ASP A 237 13.15 -7.96 14.01
N GLY A 238 13.67 -6.74 14.22
CA GLY A 238 14.73 -6.46 15.17
C GLY A 238 16.15 -6.84 14.71
N THR A 239 16.30 -7.57 13.61
CA THR A 239 17.61 -7.93 13.03
C THR A 239 18.17 -6.75 12.24
N SER A 240 19.41 -6.34 12.52
CA SER A 240 20.07 -5.24 11.80
C SER A 240 20.43 -5.66 10.37
N VAL A 241 20.02 -4.86 9.39
CA VAL A 241 20.25 -5.07 7.95
C VAL A 241 21.25 -4.03 7.43
N ILE A 242 21.08 -2.77 7.83
CA ILE A 242 22.01 -1.67 7.59
C ILE A 242 22.33 -1.05 8.95
N ASP A 243 23.62 -0.92 9.28
CA ASP A 243 24.06 -0.25 10.49
C ASP A 243 25.14 0.79 10.18
N ARG A 244 24.71 2.02 9.84
CA ARG A 244 25.61 3.10 9.45
C ARG A 244 25.30 4.37 10.24
N TRP A 245 25.55 4.30 11.54
CA TRP A 245 25.32 5.39 12.48
C TRP A 245 26.54 6.30 12.66
N VAL A 246 26.91 7.02 11.60
CA VAL A 246 28.10 7.88 11.54
C VAL A 246 27.78 9.21 10.84
N ASP A 247 28.53 10.25 11.20
CA ASP A 247 28.45 11.55 10.53
C ASP A 247 29.09 11.41 9.13
N GLN A 248 28.39 11.84 8.09
CA GLN A 248 28.80 11.63 6.70
C GLN A 248 27.98 12.51 5.75
N PRO A 249 28.55 12.92 4.59
CA PRO A 249 27.73 13.49 3.53
C PRO A 249 26.77 12.43 2.95
N SER A 250 25.79 12.88 2.17
CA SER A 250 24.83 12.03 1.45
C SER A 250 25.47 10.78 0.83
N THR A 251 25.21 9.64 1.47
CA THR A 251 25.84 8.36 1.15
C THR A 251 24.79 7.26 1.03
N THR A 252 24.87 6.47 -0.04
CA THR A 252 24.03 5.28 -0.24
C THR A 252 24.70 4.04 0.33
N THR A 253 23.97 3.28 1.15
CA THR A 253 24.38 2.00 1.72
C THR A 253 23.33 0.93 1.44
N THR A 254 23.77 -0.31 1.26
CA THR A 254 22.89 -1.46 1.07
C THR A 254 23.14 -2.53 2.11
N GLY A 255 22.12 -3.34 2.36
CA GLY A 255 22.20 -4.52 3.23
C GLY A 255 21.12 -5.52 2.86
N SER A 256 21.38 -6.81 3.03
CA SER A 256 20.46 -7.86 2.61
C SER A 256 20.03 -8.77 3.76
N ILE A 257 18.79 -9.24 3.73
CA ILE A 257 18.23 -10.17 4.71
C ILE A 257 17.28 -11.18 4.05
N SER A 258 17.35 -12.45 4.42
CA SER A 258 16.37 -13.46 3.97
C SER A 258 15.11 -13.41 4.82
N LEU A 259 13.97 -13.23 4.17
CA LEU A 259 12.64 -13.16 4.79
C LEU A 259 11.76 -14.30 4.31
N SER A 260 10.88 -14.79 5.17
CA SER A 260 9.73 -15.59 4.75
C SER A 260 8.70 -14.73 4.03
N ALA A 261 7.73 -15.34 3.37
CA ALA A 261 6.52 -14.61 2.98
C ALA A 261 5.70 -14.31 4.24
N GLY A 262 5.08 -13.13 4.31
CA GLY A 262 4.29 -12.72 5.45
C GLY A 262 4.56 -11.28 5.89
N THR A 263 3.94 -10.90 7.01
CA THR A 263 4.12 -9.58 7.59
C THR A 263 5.38 -9.54 8.46
N HIS A 264 6.26 -8.58 8.20
CA HIS A 264 7.48 -8.32 8.93
C HIS A 264 7.52 -6.88 9.44
N THR A 265 8.12 -6.66 10.61
CA THR A 265 8.30 -5.32 11.18
C THR A 265 9.57 -4.69 10.63
N VAL A 266 9.44 -3.57 9.92
CA VAL A 266 10.59 -2.79 9.44
C VAL A 266 10.73 -1.54 10.31
N THR A 267 11.93 -1.34 10.85
CA THR A 267 12.31 -0.16 11.61
C THR A 267 13.47 0.54 10.91
N VAL A 268 13.32 1.83 10.62
CA VAL A 268 14.37 2.68 10.10
C VAL A 268 14.67 3.76 11.13
N GLU A 269 15.92 3.93 11.47
CA GLU A 269 16.40 4.97 12.38
C GLU A 269 17.34 5.89 11.62
N TYR A 270 17.22 7.20 11.80
CA TYR A 270 18.05 8.21 11.14
C TYR A 270 18.45 9.30 12.14
N TYR A 271 19.61 9.93 11.94
CA TYR A 271 19.93 11.19 12.59
C TYR A 271 20.59 12.17 11.64
N GLU A 272 20.37 13.45 11.93
CA GLU A 272 21.08 14.59 11.37
C GLU A 272 21.89 15.25 12.47
N ARG A 273 23.19 15.41 12.26
CA ARG A 273 24.04 16.20 13.16
C ARG A 273 24.14 17.63 12.70
N SER A 274 24.51 17.88 11.45
CA SER A 274 24.66 19.22 10.92
C SER A 274 24.72 19.27 9.39
N GLY A 275 24.08 20.26 8.78
CA GLY A 275 24.24 20.55 7.35
C GLY A 275 23.03 20.13 6.53
N VAL A 276 23.23 19.22 5.56
CA VAL A 276 22.16 18.82 4.64
C VAL A 276 21.51 17.56 5.15
N ALA A 277 20.22 17.61 5.47
CA ALA A 277 19.49 16.46 5.96
C ALA A 277 18.76 15.70 4.84
N VAL A 278 19.14 14.44 4.63
CA VAL A 278 18.55 13.51 3.65
C VAL A 278 18.30 12.15 4.27
N ALA A 279 17.13 11.56 4.01
CA ALA A 279 16.81 10.18 4.36
C ALA A 279 15.92 9.54 3.30
N ASN A 280 16.44 8.58 2.55
CA ASN A 280 15.71 7.80 1.55
C ASN A 280 15.93 6.31 1.80
N VAL A 281 14.86 5.51 1.84
CA VAL A 281 14.95 4.05 2.01
C VAL A 281 14.02 3.32 1.04
N CYS A 282 14.55 2.29 0.39
CA CYS A 282 13.80 1.34 -0.43
C CYS A 282 14.37 -0.08 -0.27
N TRP A 283 13.68 -1.09 -0.80
CA TRP A 283 14.19 -2.47 -0.84
C TRP A 283 13.68 -3.22 -2.06
N SER A 284 14.39 -4.27 -2.43
CA SER A 284 14.04 -5.20 -3.52
C SER A 284 14.43 -6.63 -3.13
N LEU A 285 13.84 -7.65 -3.75
CA LEU A 285 14.19 -9.06 -3.49
C LEU A 285 15.54 -9.40 -4.18
N ALA A 286 16.62 -9.68 -3.46
CA ALA A 286 17.86 -10.22 -4.02
C ALA A 286 17.64 -11.55 -4.74
N GLY A 287 18.13 -11.64 -5.97
CA GLY A 287 17.81 -12.73 -6.90
C GLY A 287 16.54 -12.49 -7.71
N SER A 288 15.71 -11.48 -7.37
CA SER A 288 14.89 -10.83 -8.38
C SER A 288 15.80 -9.94 -9.21
N GLY A 289 16.16 -10.43 -10.40
CA GLY A 289 16.45 -9.52 -11.49
C GLY A 289 15.16 -8.77 -11.83
N GLU A 290 14.71 -7.85 -10.98
CA GLU A 290 13.67 -6.88 -11.35
C GLU A 290 14.22 -6.15 -12.56
N THR A 291 13.70 -6.56 -13.72
CA THR A 291 14.05 -5.87 -14.95
C THR A 291 13.28 -4.56 -14.91
N VAL A 292 13.96 -3.51 -14.47
CA VAL A 292 13.43 -2.15 -14.45
C VAL A 292 13.74 -1.51 -15.80
N ILE A 293 12.69 -1.20 -16.54
CA ILE A 293 12.79 -0.49 -17.81
C ILE A 293 12.51 0.98 -17.54
N TYR A 294 13.47 1.84 -17.83
CA TYR A 294 13.32 3.28 -17.76
C TYR A 294 13.04 3.83 -19.16
N VAL A 295 12.11 4.78 -19.24
CA VAL A 295 11.92 5.64 -20.41
C VAL A 295 11.96 7.08 -19.90
N ASP A 296 13.07 7.75 -20.17
CA ASP A 296 13.32 9.15 -19.84
C ASP A 296 12.80 10.09 -20.94
N ASP A 297 12.62 11.37 -20.65
CA ASP A 297 12.13 12.34 -21.65
C ASP A 297 13.15 12.67 -22.76
N LEU A 298 14.41 12.30 -22.55
CA LEU A 298 15.48 12.33 -23.56
C LEU A 298 15.61 11.01 -24.34
N ASP A 299 14.95 9.93 -23.93
CA ASP A 299 15.06 8.64 -24.60
C ASP A 299 14.23 8.62 -25.90
N PRO A 300 14.67 7.90 -26.96
CA PRO A 300 13.90 7.76 -28.21
C PRO A 300 12.50 7.13 -28.03
N ALA A 301 12.32 6.39 -26.93
CA ALA A 301 11.05 5.77 -26.55
C ALA A 301 10.06 6.77 -25.91
N PHE A 302 10.48 8.00 -25.65
CA PHE A 302 9.60 9.13 -25.35
C PHE A 302 9.27 9.90 -26.63
N THR A 303 7.98 10.05 -26.90
CA THR A 303 7.46 10.86 -28.02
C THR A 303 6.51 11.90 -27.48
N ARG A 304 6.45 13.06 -28.15
CA ARG A 304 5.59 14.17 -27.77
C ARG A 304 4.90 14.74 -29.00
N GLY A 305 3.66 15.21 -28.82
CA GLY A 305 2.84 15.73 -29.91
C GLY A 305 2.11 17.01 -29.54
N GLY A 306 1.63 17.69 -30.59
CA GLY A 306 1.19 19.09 -30.54
C GLY A 306 2.18 20.02 -31.26
N ASN A 307 2.06 21.33 -31.02
CA ASN A 307 3.03 22.29 -31.54
C ASN A 307 4.33 22.22 -30.71
N LEU A 308 5.40 21.64 -31.25
CA LEU A 308 6.61 21.36 -30.48
C LEU A 308 7.28 22.62 -29.89
N SER A 309 7.05 23.81 -30.45
CA SER A 309 7.54 25.07 -29.89
C SER A 309 6.89 25.45 -28.56
N GLY A 310 5.76 24.84 -28.20
CA GLY A 310 5.07 25.03 -26.93
C GLY A 310 5.69 24.29 -25.75
N PHE A 311 6.57 23.31 -25.99
CA PHE A 311 7.27 22.58 -24.93
C PHE A 311 8.49 23.37 -24.44
N ASN A 312 8.40 23.84 -23.21
CA ASN A 312 9.52 24.43 -22.50
C ASN A 312 10.38 23.32 -21.89
N LYS A 313 11.69 23.56 -21.76
CA LYS A 313 12.64 22.64 -21.13
C LYS A 313 13.22 23.22 -19.86
N LYS A 314 13.60 22.34 -18.94
CA LYS A 314 14.34 22.68 -17.71
C LYS A 314 15.44 21.65 -17.48
N TYR A 315 16.48 22.06 -16.75
CA TYR A 315 17.66 21.22 -16.45
C TYR A 315 17.63 20.80 -14.98
N TYR A 316 16.66 19.96 -14.66
CA TYR A 316 16.47 19.24 -13.42
C TYR A 316 15.43 18.14 -13.69
N GLY A 317 15.27 17.19 -12.76
CA GLY A 317 14.44 16.01 -12.95
C GLY A 317 15.25 14.73 -13.13
N TYR A 318 14.61 13.64 -13.55
CA TYR A 318 15.34 12.41 -13.81
C TYR A 318 16.34 12.66 -14.94
N ARG A 319 17.59 12.22 -14.75
CA ARG A 319 18.72 12.52 -15.66
C ARG A 319 18.91 14.01 -16.01
N ASN A 320 18.47 14.91 -15.11
CA ASN A 320 18.66 16.35 -15.18
C ASN A 320 18.01 17.04 -16.40
N HIS A 321 16.89 16.51 -16.88
CA HIS A 321 16.11 17.13 -17.95
C HIS A 321 14.61 16.84 -17.78
N LEU A 322 13.77 17.75 -18.27
CA LEU A 322 12.32 17.54 -18.42
C LEU A 322 11.75 18.49 -19.47
N PHE A 323 10.52 18.19 -19.90
CA PHE A 323 9.67 19.14 -20.62
C PHE A 323 8.44 19.58 -19.81
N TRP A 324 7.90 20.75 -20.14
CA TRP A 324 6.62 21.20 -19.58
C TRP A 324 5.84 22.12 -20.52
N VAL A 325 4.53 22.15 -20.33
CA VAL A 325 3.57 23.02 -21.04
C VAL A 325 2.52 23.56 -20.07
N TRP A 326 1.81 24.61 -20.48
CA TRP A 326 0.64 25.08 -19.74
C TRP A 326 -0.54 24.12 -19.90
N ASN A 327 -1.30 23.92 -18.82
CA ASN A 327 -2.51 23.09 -18.84
C ASN A 327 -3.60 23.72 -19.74
N ASN A 328 -4.49 22.87 -20.19
CA ASN A 328 -5.77 23.22 -20.79
C ASN A 328 -6.90 22.63 -19.95
N THR A 329 -8.08 23.23 -20.02
CA THR A 329 -9.25 22.73 -19.29
C THR A 329 -9.74 21.41 -19.88
N THR A 330 -9.93 21.31 -21.19
CA THR A 330 -10.66 20.18 -21.81
C THR A 330 -9.92 19.54 -22.98
N THR A 331 -9.22 20.34 -23.79
CA THR A 331 -8.62 19.88 -25.04
C THR A 331 -7.16 19.50 -24.86
N ALA A 332 -6.80 18.27 -25.26
CA ALA A 332 -5.44 17.74 -25.23
C ALA A 332 -4.60 18.28 -26.40
N TYR A 333 -4.10 19.52 -26.29
CA TYR A 333 -3.28 20.14 -27.34
C TYR A 333 -1.83 19.64 -27.35
N TYR A 334 -1.30 19.32 -26.17
CA TYR A 334 0.06 18.84 -25.97
C TYR A 334 0.02 17.53 -25.20
N TRP A 335 0.86 16.58 -25.60
CA TRP A 335 0.96 15.29 -24.93
C TRP A 335 2.38 14.72 -25.01
N GLY A 336 2.72 13.89 -24.04
CA GLY A 336 3.93 13.07 -23.98
C GLY A 336 3.54 11.60 -23.81
N ARG A 337 4.31 10.70 -24.44
CA ARG A 337 4.07 9.26 -24.45
C ARG A 337 5.39 8.51 -24.24
N TRP A 338 5.43 7.68 -23.22
CA TRP A 338 6.53 6.77 -22.90
C TRP A 338 6.18 5.36 -23.33
N THR A 339 6.91 4.83 -24.31
CA THR A 339 6.63 3.52 -24.94
C THR A 339 7.76 2.53 -24.58
N PRO A 340 7.62 1.71 -23.54
CA PRO A 340 8.70 0.84 -23.09
C PRO A 340 8.97 -0.32 -24.06
N THR A 341 10.24 -0.72 -24.14
CA THR A 341 10.62 -2.05 -24.64
C THR A 341 10.72 -2.99 -23.45
N LEU A 342 9.66 -3.74 -23.19
CA LEU A 342 9.58 -4.64 -22.04
C LEU A 342 10.24 -6.00 -22.36
N PRO A 343 10.95 -6.63 -21.41
CA PRO A 343 11.72 -7.87 -21.62
C PRO A 343 10.84 -9.12 -21.82
N GLY A 344 9.53 -9.03 -21.61
CA GLY A 344 8.58 -10.12 -21.81
C GLY A 344 7.29 -9.88 -21.05
N ALA A 345 6.23 -10.63 -21.37
CA ALA A 345 4.94 -10.45 -20.73
C ALA A 345 5.03 -10.64 -19.20
N GLY A 346 4.12 -10.01 -18.46
CA GLY A 346 4.02 -10.13 -17.01
C GLY A 346 3.38 -8.93 -16.36
N GLU A 347 3.24 -8.99 -15.05
CA GLU A 347 2.84 -7.83 -14.25
C GLU A 347 4.01 -6.86 -14.12
N TYR A 348 3.75 -5.58 -14.34
CA TYR A 348 4.70 -4.51 -14.11
C TYR A 348 4.07 -3.46 -13.21
N GLU A 349 4.79 -3.05 -12.19
CA GLU A 349 4.49 -1.78 -11.52
C GLU A 349 5.00 -0.63 -12.38
N VAL A 350 4.11 0.32 -12.67
CA VAL A 350 4.40 1.50 -13.47
C VAL A 350 4.49 2.69 -12.55
N GLN A 351 5.59 3.43 -12.63
CA GLN A 351 5.79 4.63 -11.83
C GLN A 351 6.28 5.79 -12.70
N VAL A 352 5.88 7.01 -12.35
CA VAL A 352 6.28 8.26 -13.02
C VAL A 352 7.20 9.03 -12.08
N TYR A 353 8.27 9.65 -12.60
CA TYR A 353 9.11 10.52 -11.80
C TYR A 353 8.49 11.92 -11.75
N ILE A 354 8.28 12.44 -10.55
CA ILE A 354 7.79 13.81 -10.34
C ILE A 354 8.95 14.68 -9.81
N PRO A 355 9.52 15.56 -10.65
CA PRO A 355 10.67 16.40 -10.29
C PRO A 355 10.31 17.55 -9.32
N ARG A 356 11.29 17.95 -8.49
CA ARG A 356 11.17 19.09 -7.57
C ARG A 356 11.08 20.40 -8.36
N TYR A 357 10.30 21.34 -7.83
CA TYR A 357 10.05 22.68 -8.37
C TYR A 357 9.14 22.73 -9.63
N CYS A 358 7.89 23.17 -9.37
CA CYS A 358 7.06 24.02 -10.23
C CYS A 358 5.99 23.41 -11.13
N PHE A 359 5.68 22.10 -11.10
CA PHE A 359 4.54 21.58 -11.87
C PHE A 359 3.24 21.65 -11.07
N GLY A 360 2.53 22.76 -11.24
CA GLY A 360 1.39 23.15 -10.40
C GLY A 360 0.10 22.37 -10.67
N THR A 361 0.04 21.49 -11.67
CA THR A 361 -1.17 20.72 -11.90
C THR A 361 -1.42 19.75 -10.76
N THR A 362 -2.63 19.80 -10.24
CA THR A 362 -3.15 18.88 -9.23
C THR A 362 -3.87 17.69 -9.85
N ALA A 363 -4.01 17.70 -11.18
CA ALA A 363 -4.88 16.78 -11.91
C ALA A 363 -4.20 16.24 -13.19
N ALA A 364 -2.90 15.94 -13.14
CA ALA A 364 -2.21 15.29 -14.24
C ALA A 364 -2.78 13.88 -14.45
N ARG A 365 -3.47 13.67 -15.57
CA ARG A 365 -4.11 12.40 -15.92
C ARG A 365 -3.15 11.55 -16.74
N TYR A 366 -2.44 10.65 -16.06
CA TYR A 366 -1.63 9.63 -16.71
C TYR A 366 -2.52 8.48 -17.17
N ARG A 367 -2.42 8.13 -18.44
CA ARG A 367 -3.12 7.01 -19.07
C ARG A 367 -2.14 5.89 -19.32
N VAL A 368 -2.32 4.76 -18.64
CA VAL A 368 -1.58 3.53 -18.87
C VAL A 368 -2.37 2.69 -19.87
N PHE A 369 -1.78 2.43 -21.04
CA PHE A 369 -2.29 1.49 -22.02
C PHE A 369 -1.51 0.18 -21.90
N HIS A 370 -2.19 -0.86 -21.43
CA HIS A 370 -1.63 -2.18 -21.16
C HIS A 370 -2.67 -3.24 -21.49
N ASN A 371 -2.27 -4.40 -22.03
CA ASN A 371 -3.20 -5.50 -22.33
C ASN A 371 -4.49 -5.04 -23.08
N GLY A 372 -4.32 -4.21 -24.11
CA GLY A 372 -5.44 -3.64 -24.90
C GLY A 372 -6.41 -2.72 -24.14
N THR A 373 -6.14 -2.42 -22.87
CA THR A 373 -7.03 -1.69 -21.96
C THR A 373 -6.38 -0.37 -21.54
N ARG A 374 -7.21 0.64 -21.27
CA ARG A 374 -6.79 1.97 -20.82
C ARG A 374 -7.18 2.17 -19.36
N HIS A 375 -6.21 2.49 -18.53
CA HIS A 375 -6.43 2.90 -17.15
C HIS A 375 -5.88 4.31 -16.93
N ASP A 376 -6.74 5.20 -16.44
CA ASP A 376 -6.34 6.56 -16.09
C ASP A 376 -6.05 6.65 -14.59
N LYS A 377 -4.92 7.26 -14.24
CA LYS A 377 -4.55 7.64 -12.89
C LYS A 377 -4.33 9.15 -12.84
N ILE A 378 -5.07 9.82 -11.96
CA ILE A 378 -4.86 11.23 -11.66
C ILE A 378 -3.77 11.35 -10.60
N VAL A 379 -2.75 12.16 -10.89
CA VAL A 379 -1.61 12.45 -10.00
C VAL A 379 -1.50 13.96 -9.85
N SER A 380 -1.37 14.44 -8.63
CA SER A 380 -1.05 15.84 -8.36
C SER A 380 0.45 16.04 -8.45
N GLN A 381 0.95 16.65 -9.53
CA GLN A 381 2.38 16.95 -9.65
C GLN A 381 2.85 18.01 -8.63
N ALA A 382 1.91 18.76 -8.06
CA ALA A 382 2.20 19.75 -7.01
C ALA A 382 2.52 19.13 -5.64
N LEU A 383 2.16 17.86 -5.40
CA LEU A 383 2.31 17.19 -4.09
C LEU A 383 3.59 16.35 -3.96
N TYR A 384 4.30 16.11 -5.07
CA TYR A 384 5.46 15.23 -5.07
C TYR A 384 6.74 15.99 -5.47
N TYR A 385 7.88 15.63 -4.86
CA TYR A 385 9.16 16.29 -5.06
C TYR A 385 10.27 15.23 -5.23
N ASP A 386 10.94 15.22 -6.37
CA ASP A 386 12.04 14.31 -6.73
C ASP A 386 11.79 12.83 -6.37
N GLN A 387 10.62 12.32 -6.75
CA GLN A 387 10.23 10.96 -6.38
C GLN A 387 9.48 10.20 -7.46
N TRP A 388 9.60 8.88 -7.43
CA TRP A 388 8.82 7.96 -8.27
C TRP A 388 7.45 7.71 -7.64
N VAL A 389 6.38 8.05 -8.38
CA VAL A 389 4.99 7.91 -7.95
C VAL A 389 4.34 6.77 -8.72
N SER A 390 3.72 5.84 -7.99
CA SER A 390 3.08 4.69 -8.59
C SER A 390 1.77 5.07 -9.30
N LEU A 391 1.65 4.64 -10.57
CA LEU A 391 0.39 4.70 -11.31
C LEU A 391 -0.47 3.47 -11.01
N GLY A 392 0.17 2.33 -10.75
CA GLY A 392 -0.45 1.05 -10.45
C GLY A 392 0.40 -0.13 -10.93
N THR A 393 -0.08 -1.34 -10.66
CA THR A 393 0.47 -2.57 -11.24
C THR A 393 -0.47 -3.05 -12.35
N TYR A 394 0.11 -3.36 -13.50
CA TYR A 394 -0.64 -3.69 -14.70
C TYR A 394 0.02 -4.86 -15.42
N TYR A 395 -0.78 -5.73 -16.02
CA TYR A 395 -0.26 -6.78 -16.88
C TYR A 395 0.06 -6.22 -18.26
N PHE A 396 1.30 -6.39 -18.71
CA PHE A 396 1.77 -6.02 -20.04
C PHE A 396 2.07 -7.27 -20.86
N HIS A 397 1.73 -7.24 -22.14
CA HIS A 397 2.09 -8.32 -23.08
C HIS A 397 3.53 -8.24 -23.56
N ALA A 398 4.17 -7.07 -23.45
CA ALA A 398 5.54 -6.83 -23.92
C ALA A 398 5.74 -7.15 -25.42
N ARG A 399 4.72 -6.87 -26.24
CA ARG A 399 4.75 -7.08 -27.70
C ARG A 399 4.86 -5.78 -28.51
N GLY A 400 5.10 -4.66 -27.82
CA GLY A 400 5.07 -3.31 -28.37
C GLY A 400 3.66 -2.71 -28.43
N GLY A 401 3.58 -1.38 -28.48
CA GLY A 401 2.31 -0.64 -28.57
C GLY A 401 1.65 -0.32 -27.22
N GLU A 402 2.18 -0.82 -26.12
CA GLU A 402 1.83 -0.45 -24.74
C GLU A 402 2.60 0.80 -24.33
N TYR A 403 1.98 1.71 -23.57
CA TYR A 403 2.59 3.00 -23.23
C TYR A 403 1.95 3.66 -22.02
N VAL A 404 2.65 4.64 -21.45
CA VAL A 404 2.06 5.67 -20.59
C VAL A 404 1.91 6.96 -21.39
N LEU A 405 0.77 7.62 -21.30
CA LEU A 405 0.50 8.90 -21.95
C LEU A 405 0.05 9.93 -20.92
N LEU A 406 0.62 11.13 -21.01
CA LEU A 406 0.15 12.31 -20.29
C LEU A 406 -0.24 13.37 -21.32
N ALA A 407 -1.36 14.03 -21.11
CA ALA A 407 -1.81 15.15 -21.91
C ALA A 407 -2.05 16.38 -21.03
N ASN A 408 -2.01 17.57 -21.62
CA ASN A 408 -2.14 18.82 -20.89
C ASN A 408 -3.59 19.19 -20.51
N ASN A 409 -4.61 18.39 -20.85
CA ASN A 409 -6.00 18.64 -20.48
C ASN A 409 -6.35 18.12 -19.08
N THR A 410 -6.07 18.94 -18.07
CA THR A 410 -6.15 18.54 -16.66
C THR A 410 -7.53 18.76 -16.03
N GLY A 411 -8.45 19.42 -16.72
CA GLY A 411 -9.72 19.88 -16.12
C GLY A 411 -9.60 21.20 -15.35
N GLU A 412 -8.38 21.69 -15.13
CA GLU A 412 -8.11 22.92 -14.39
C GLU A 412 -8.22 24.14 -15.33
N PRO A 413 -8.48 25.37 -14.81
CA PRO A 413 -8.61 26.55 -15.65
C PRO A 413 -7.42 26.74 -16.60
N TYR A 414 -7.72 27.16 -17.83
CA TYR A 414 -6.74 27.29 -18.92
C TYR A 414 -5.51 28.11 -18.51
N ALA A 415 -4.32 27.55 -18.80
CA ALA A 415 -3.03 28.20 -18.60
C ALA A 415 -2.77 28.73 -17.19
N THR A 416 -3.28 28.04 -16.17
CA THR A 416 -3.04 28.40 -14.76
C THR A 416 -1.97 27.54 -14.11
N ARG A 417 -1.73 26.34 -14.63
CA ARG A 417 -0.88 25.33 -14.00
C ARG A 417 0.01 24.65 -15.04
N PRO A 418 1.33 24.57 -14.83
CA PRO A 418 2.20 23.84 -15.73
C PRO A 418 2.10 22.32 -15.50
N VAL A 419 2.14 21.56 -16.60
CA VAL A 419 2.15 20.10 -16.66
C VAL A 419 3.54 19.64 -17.08
N GLY A 420 4.23 18.89 -16.22
CA GLY A 420 5.58 18.37 -16.44
C GLY A 420 5.58 16.96 -17.08
N TYR A 421 6.58 16.70 -17.90
CA TYR A 421 6.87 15.43 -18.57
C TYR A 421 8.35 15.11 -18.34
N ASP A 422 8.61 14.02 -17.64
CA ASP A 422 9.96 13.59 -17.25
C ASP A 422 10.09 12.08 -17.55
N ALA A 423 10.29 11.22 -16.56
CA ALA A 423 10.55 9.80 -16.77
C ALA A 423 9.44 8.86 -16.29
N VAL A 424 9.40 7.66 -16.87
CA VAL A 424 8.56 6.53 -16.45
C VAL A 424 9.45 5.31 -16.24
N ARG A 425 9.18 4.52 -15.19
CA ARG A 425 9.79 3.21 -14.99
C ARG A 425 8.76 2.10 -14.91
N PHE A 426 9.11 0.94 -15.47
CA PHE A 426 8.32 -0.28 -15.49
C PHE A 426 9.10 -1.36 -14.76
N ILE A 427 8.58 -1.80 -13.62
CA ILE A 427 9.25 -2.74 -12.73
C ILE A 427 8.57 -4.10 -12.91
N LYS A 428 9.23 -5.04 -13.59
CA LYS A 428 8.69 -6.39 -13.78
C LYS A 428 8.53 -7.07 -12.42
N LYS A 429 7.30 -7.42 -12.05
CA LYS A 429 7.04 -8.22 -10.86
C LYS A 429 7.53 -9.64 -11.13
N SER A 430 8.23 -10.21 -10.16
CA SER A 430 8.66 -11.61 -10.25
C SER A 430 7.42 -12.49 -10.26
N GLY A 431 7.20 -13.21 -11.36
CA GLY A 431 6.13 -14.19 -11.43
C GLY A 431 6.33 -15.20 -10.30
N THR A 432 5.25 -15.53 -9.59
CA THR A 432 5.22 -16.70 -8.72
C THR A 432 5.59 -17.91 -9.56
N GLY A 433 6.83 -18.38 -9.38
CA GLY A 433 7.31 -19.60 -9.98
C GLY A 433 6.58 -20.79 -9.36
N THR A 434 5.37 -21.10 -9.80
CA THR A 434 4.86 -22.46 -9.72
C THR A 434 5.47 -23.22 -10.88
N THR A 435 6.53 -23.95 -10.57
CA THR A 435 7.04 -25.05 -11.39
C THR A 435 5.88 -25.96 -11.79
N THR A 436 5.72 -26.17 -13.08
CA THR A 436 4.84 -27.17 -13.69
C THR A 436 5.02 -28.54 -13.03
N PRO A 437 3.96 -29.16 -12.47
CA PRO A 437 3.80 -30.59 -12.55
C PRO A 437 2.85 -30.91 -13.70
N THR A 438 3.24 -31.87 -14.52
CA THR A 438 2.45 -32.51 -15.57
C THR A 438 0.98 -32.70 -15.13
N PRO A 439 -0.03 -32.28 -15.91
CA PRO A 439 -1.41 -32.38 -15.48
C PRO A 439 -1.89 -33.84 -15.51
N GLY A 440 -2.16 -34.39 -14.34
CA GLY A 440 -3.19 -35.43 -14.21
C GLY A 440 -4.58 -34.80 -14.44
N PRO A 441 -5.59 -35.59 -14.83
CA PRO A 441 -6.91 -35.06 -15.12
C PRO A 441 -7.57 -34.57 -13.82
N THR A 442 -7.64 -33.26 -13.61
CA THR A 442 -8.38 -32.64 -12.51
C THR A 442 -9.85 -32.43 -12.93
N PRO A 443 -10.82 -32.79 -12.07
CA PRO A 443 -12.23 -32.92 -12.44
C PRO A 443 -12.95 -31.57 -12.62
N THR A 444 -14.07 -31.66 -13.34
CA THR A 444 -15.07 -30.63 -13.69
C THR A 444 -15.38 -29.64 -12.54
N PRO A 445 -15.44 -28.31 -12.82
CA PRO A 445 -15.99 -27.35 -11.87
C PRO A 445 -17.46 -27.71 -11.61
N THR A 446 -17.75 -28.22 -10.43
CA THR A 446 -19.12 -28.51 -10.00
C THR A 446 -19.57 -27.30 -9.17
N GLY A 447 -20.50 -26.49 -9.67
CA GLY A 447 -21.03 -25.33 -8.92
C GLY A 447 -21.24 -24.02 -9.70
N CYS A 448 -21.09 -23.97 -11.03
CA CYS A 448 -21.39 -22.74 -11.78
C CYS A 448 -22.88 -22.36 -11.67
N SER A 449 -23.15 -21.12 -11.24
CA SER A 449 -24.52 -20.58 -11.15
C SER A 449 -25.18 -20.41 -12.53
N ILE A 450 -24.37 -20.19 -13.57
CA ILE A 450 -24.79 -20.15 -14.97
C ILE A 450 -23.98 -21.19 -15.73
N VAL A 451 -24.67 -22.13 -16.36
CA VAL A 451 -24.05 -23.16 -17.21
C VAL A 451 -24.27 -22.75 -18.67
N PRO A 452 -23.19 -22.56 -19.46
CA PRO A 452 -23.32 -22.30 -20.89
C PRO A 452 -24.19 -23.34 -21.58
N VAL A 453 -25.04 -22.91 -22.50
CA VAL A 453 -25.95 -23.76 -23.26
C VAL A 453 -25.66 -23.69 -24.76
N LEU A 454 -26.40 -24.44 -25.58
CA LEU A 454 -26.26 -24.44 -27.05
C LEU A 454 -24.82 -24.73 -27.52
N GLY A 455 -24.34 -23.99 -28.53
CA GLY A 455 -23.02 -24.19 -29.12
C GLY A 455 -21.87 -23.90 -28.15
N PHE A 456 -22.00 -22.85 -27.32
CA PHE A 456 -21.01 -22.53 -26.28
C PHE A 456 -21.01 -23.56 -25.16
N GLY A 457 -22.18 -24.03 -24.74
CA GLY A 457 -22.35 -25.17 -23.82
C GLY A 457 -21.67 -26.43 -24.30
N GLN A 458 -21.83 -26.79 -25.57
CA GLN A 458 -21.14 -27.95 -26.14
C GLN A 458 -19.62 -27.76 -26.15
N PHE A 459 -19.14 -26.59 -26.58
CA PHE A 459 -17.71 -26.32 -26.63
C PHE A 459 -17.08 -26.34 -25.24
N TRP A 460 -17.69 -25.63 -24.29
CA TRP A 460 -17.27 -25.59 -22.89
C TRP A 460 -17.33 -26.98 -22.26
N THR A 461 -18.43 -27.72 -22.39
CA THR A 461 -18.59 -29.05 -21.75
C THR A 461 -17.67 -30.11 -22.35
N LYS A 462 -17.29 -30.02 -23.63
CA LYS A 462 -16.43 -31.01 -24.29
C LYS A 462 -14.93 -30.67 -24.21
N ASN A 463 -14.57 -29.41 -24.02
CA ASN A 463 -13.17 -28.98 -24.04
C ASN A 463 -12.68 -28.55 -22.65
N ALA A 464 -11.90 -29.43 -21.99
CA ALA A 464 -11.36 -29.19 -20.65
C ALA A 464 -10.42 -27.97 -20.60
N GLN A 465 -9.64 -27.72 -21.66
CA GLN A 465 -8.77 -26.55 -21.74
C GLN A 465 -9.58 -25.26 -21.77
N VAL A 466 -10.68 -25.24 -22.52
CA VAL A 466 -11.59 -24.09 -22.60
C VAL A 466 -12.29 -23.86 -21.27
N ARG A 467 -12.73 -24.90 -20.55
CA ARG A 467 -13.27 -24.73 -19.19
C ARG A 467 -12.25 -24.17 -18.23
N ALA A 468 -11.04 -24.72 -18.25
CA ALA A 468 -9.97 -24.28 -17.37
C ALA A 468 -9.57 -22.82 -17.63
N CYS A 469 -9.54 -22.40 -18.91
CA CYS A 469 -9.16 -21.02 -19.22
C CYS A 469 -10.29 -20.01 -18.99
N LEU A 470 -11.56 -20.38 -19.20
CA LEU A 470 -12.69 -19.44 -19.13
C LEU A 470 -13.34 -19.38 -17.75
N GLY A 471 -13.37 -20.48 -16.99
CA GLY A 471 -14.15 -20.58 -15.76
C GLY A 471 -15.66 -20.71 -16.02
N CYS A 472 -16.48 -20.24 -15.07
CA CYS A 472 -17.94 -20.22 -15.20
C CYS A 472 -18.44 -19.06 -16.07
N ALA A 473 -19.62 -19.24 -16.70
CA ALA A 473 -20.29 -18.14 -17.38
C ALA A 473 -20.77 -17.10 -16.36
N THR A 474 -20.66 -15.82 -16.69
CA THR A 474 -21.11 -14.72 -15.82
C THR A 474 -22.43 -14.12 -16.27
N GLN A 475 -22.80 -14.32 -17.54
CA GLN A 475 -24.09 -13.93 -18.11
C GLN A 475 -24.52 -14.96 -19.17
N PRO A 476 -25.82 -15.09 -19.46
CA PRO A 476 -26.29 -15.96 -20.53
C PRO A 476 -25.78 -15.53 -21.91
N GLU A 477 -25.67 -16.49 -22.82
CA GLU A 477 -25.46 -16.26 -24.25
C GLU A 477 -26.42 -15.19 -24.81
N LYS A 478 -25.86 -14.27 -25.58
CA LYS A 478 -26.57 -13.13 -26.18
C LYS A 478 -26.27 -13.02 -27.67
N ALA A 479 -27.32 -12.84 -28.48
CA ALA A 479 -27.19 -12.51 -29.89
C ALA A 479 -26.74 -11.05 -30.06
N VAL A 480 -25.75 -10.81 -30.92
CA VAL A 480 -25.14 -9.50 -31.14
C VAL A 480 -24.89 -9.28 -32.64
N TRP A 481 -25.17 -8.08 -33.13
CA TRP A 481 -24.74 -7.68 -34.47
C TRP A 481 -23.22 -7.46 -34.48
N MET A 482 -22.52 -8.12 -35.37
CA MET A 482 -21.07 -8.20 -35.40
C MET A 482 -20.53 -7.93 -36.80
N GLY A 483 -19.30 -7.44 -36.86
CA GLY A 483 -18.49 -7.37 -38.07
C GLY A 483 -17.41 -8.44 -37.99
N GLU A 484 -17.01 -9.01 -39.13
CA GLU A 484 -15.80 -9.83 -39.19
C GLU A 484 -15.06 -9.65 -40.52
N GLN A 485 -13.74 -9.84 -40.46
CA GLN A 485 -12.89 -9.85 -41.63
C GLN A 485 -11.69 -10.78 -41.41
N THR A 486 -11.36 -11.59 -42.42
CA THR A 486 -10.21 -12.49 -42.39
C THR A 486 -9.01 -11.87 -43.10
N PHE A 487 -7.83 -12.09 -42.52
CA PHE A 487 -6.55 -11.59 -42.97
C PHE A 487 -5.56 -12.75 -43.13
N ILE A 488 -4.46 -12.53 -43.85
CA ILE A 488 -3.40 -13.52 -44.00
C ILE A 488 -2.90 -14.01 -42.62
N GLY A 489 -2.68 -13.08 -41.69
CA GLY A 489 -2.12 -13.34 -40.37
C GLY A 489 -3.14 -13.52 -39.25
N GLY A 490 -4.44 -13.52 -39.54
CA GLY A 490 -5.46 -13.62 -38.50
C GLY A 490 -6.86 -13.22 -38.93
N LYS A 491 -7.64 -12.72 -37.99
CA LYS A 491 -9.02 -12.26 -38.21
C LYS A 491 -9.38 -11.18 -37.21
N MET A 492 -10.30 -10.32 -37.60
CA MET A 492 -10.92 -9.34 -36.71
C MET A 492 -12.40 -9.65 -36.54
N PHE A 493 -12.90 -9.43 -35.33
CA PHE A 493 -14.32 -9.35 -35.03
C PHE A 493 -14.62 -7.99 -34.42
N TRP A 494 -15.74 -7.38 -34.76
CA TRP A 494 -16.28 -6.22 -34.07
C TRP A 494 -17.64 -6.57 -33.51
N ARG A 495 -17.99 -6.06 -32.33
CA ARG A 495 -19.32 -6.24 -31.73
C ARG A 495 -20.00 -4.90 -31.50
N GLN A 496 -21.25 -4.79 -31.93
CA GLN A 496 -22.01 -3.54 -31.84
C GLN A 496 -22.28 -3.09 -30.41
N ASP A 497 -22.59 -4.02 -29.51
CA ASP A 497 -23.07 -3.68 -28.17
C ASP A 497 -21.98 -3.21 -27.20
N ALA A 498 -20.71 -3.53 -27.48
CA ALA A 498 -19.57 -3.01 -26.72
C ALA A 498 -18.71 -2.01 -27.51
N ASP A 499 -18.91 -1.92 -28.83
CA ASP A 499 -18.09 -1.13 -29.76
C ASP A 499 -16.58 -1.45 -29.69
N VAL A 500 -16.26 -2.74 -29.64
CA VAL A 500 -14.90 -3.28 -29.48
C VAL A 500 -14.53 -4.16 -30.67
N ILE A 501 -13.29 -4.01 -31.13
CA ILE A 501 -12.63 -4.85 -32.14
C ILE A 501 -11.73 -5.87 -31.45
N TYR A 502 -11.97 -7.16 -31.68
CA TYR A 502 -11.13 -8.27 -31.26
C TYR A 502 -10.27 -8.72 -32.44
N VAL A 503 -8.95 -8.75 -32.26
CA VAL A 503 -7.99 -9.21 -33.24
C VAL A 503 -7.44 -10.56 -32.80
N LEU A 504 -7.69 -11.62 -33.57
CA LEU A 504 -7.18 -12.96 -33.33
C LEU A 504 -6.08 -13.26 -34.36
N PHE A 505 -4.85 -13.38 -33.89
CA PHE A 505 -3.68 -13.70 -34.71
C PHE A 505 -3.55 -15.22 -34.90
N ASN A 506 -2.96 -15.63 -36.02
CA ASN A 506 -2.74 -17.05 -36.34
C ASN A 506 -1.69 -17.73 -35.45
N ASP A 507 -0.93 -16.97 -34.64
CA ASP A 507 -0.03 -17.51 -33.60
C ASP A 507 -0.79 -18.01 -32.35
N GLY A 508 -2.12 -18.01 -32.40
CA GLY A 508 -3.01 -18.44 -31.32
C GLY A 508 -3.22 -17.40 -30.24
N THR A 509 -2.82 -16.14 -30.46
CA THR A 509 -3.07 -15.04 -29.52
C THR A 509 -4.11 -14.06 -30.00
N TRP A 510 -4.75 -13.34 -29.07
CA TRP A 510 -5.73 -12.33 -29.39
C TRP A 510 -5.53 -11.05 -28.57
N GLN A 511 -6.05 -9.94 -29.07
CA GLN A 511 -6.09 -8.65 -28.41
C GLN A 511 -7.43 -7.96 -28.68
N GLN A 512 -7.81 -7.00 -27.84
CA GLN A 512 -8.96 -6.12 -28.08
C GLN A 512 -8.53 -4.67 -28.24
N PHE A 513 -9.31 -3.93 -29.02
CA PHE A 513 -9.13 -2.51 -29.30
C PHE A 513 -10.49 -1.82 -29.29
N GLN A 514 -10.52 -0.60 -28.78
CA GLN A 514 -11.70 0.26 -28.93
C GLN A 514 -11.85 0.65 -30.40
N ASN A 515 -13.08 0.61 -30.92
CA ASN A 515 -13.35 1.15 -32.24
C ASN A 515 -13.26 2.68 -32.19
N THR A 516 -12.35 3.26 -32.98
CA THR A 516 -12.16 4.71 -33.07
C THR A 516 -12.76 5.32 -34.35
N TRP A 517 -13.26 4.49 -35.26
CA TRP A 517 -13.91 4.94 -36.49
C TRP A 517 -15.37 5.28 -36.26
N PHE A 518 -15.83 6.39 -36.84
CA PHE A 518 -17.25 6.77 -36.83
C PHE A 518 -17.75 7.10 -38.25
N ALA A 519 -19.06 7.01 -38.43
CA ALA A 519 -19.71 7.22 -39.72
C ALA A 519 -19.39 8.62 -40.29
N GLY A 520 -18.88 8.66 -41.52
CA GLY A 520 -18.46 9.88 -42.19
C GLY A 520 -16.94 10.03 -42.33
N GLU A 521 -16.15 9.27 -41.58
CA GLU A 521 -14.70 9.21 -41.79
C GLU A 521 -14.33 8.40 -43.05
N PRO A 522 -13.17 8.68 -43.68
CA PRO A 522 -12.69 7.90 -44.81
C PRO A 522 -12.65 6.40 -44.49
N GLU A 523 -13.44 5.60 -45.21
CA GLU A 523 -13.45 4.15 -45.02
C GLU A 523 -12.11 3.53 -45.45
N THR A 524 -11.46 4.11 -46.45
CA THR A 524 -10.22 3.67 -47.07
C THR A 524 -9.21 4.81 -47.17
N ASP A 525 -7.94 4.47 -47.33
CA ASP A 525 -6.89 5.41 -47.74
C ASP A 525 -6.54 5.12 -49.21
N PRO A 526 -6.89 6.01 -50.16
CA PRO A 526 -6.65 5.81 -51.59
C PRO A 526 -5.16 5.64 -51.96
N SER A 527 -4.23 6.07 -51.10
CA SER A 527 -2.79 5.90 -51.33
C SER A 527 -2.31 4.48 -51.06
N ILE A 528 -3.10 3.67 -50.36
CA ILE A 528 -2.76 2.29 -50.01
C ILE A 528 -3.56 1.34 -50.91
N VAL A 529 -2.95 0.93 -52.02
CA VAL A 529 -3.57 0.02 -52.98
C VAL A 529 -3.29 -1.44 -52.57
N PRO A 530 -4.32 -2.28 -52.35
CA PRO A 530 -4.11 -3.68 -52.01
C PRO A 530 -3.56 -4.46 -53.22
N PRO A 531 -2.67 -5.45 -53.01
CA PRO A 531 -2.25 -6.36 -54.07
C PRO A 531 -3.43 -7.15 -54.64
N ALA A 532 -3.31 -7.64 -55.88
CA ALA A 532 -4.35 -8.41 -56.53
C ALA A 532 -4.81 -9.61 -55.67
N GLY A 533 -6.12 -9.76 -55.49
CA GLY A 533 -6.73 -10.81 -54.66
C GLY A 533 -6.84 -10.48 -53.17
N TYR A 534 -6.44 -9.27 -52.76
CA TYR A 534 -6.54 -8.80 -51.38
C TYR A 534 -7.36 -7.52 -51.28
N TYR A 535 -7.75 -7.19 -50.05
CA TYR A 535 -8.61 -6.06 -49.74
C TYR A 535 -7.93 -5.13 -48.74
N GLN A 536 -8.14 -3.83 -48.93
CA GLN A 536 -7.86 -2.85 -47.88
C GLN A 536 -9.02 -2.91 -46.86
N PRO A 537 -8.74 -3.16 -45.57
CA PRO A 537 -9.77 -3.16 -44.54
C PRO A 537 -10.44 -1.77 -44.46
N ARG A 538 -11.74 -1.76 -44.19
CA ARG A 538 -12.55 -0.54 -44.18
C ARG A 538 -13.06 -0.24 -42.77
N ARG A 539 -13.57 0.98 -42.58
CA ARG A 539 -14.24 1.41 -41.34
C ARG A 539 -13.39 1.15 -40.10
N GLY A 540 -13.97 0.62 -39.02
CA GLY A 540 -13.25 0.34 -37.76
C GLY A 540 -12.05 -0.58 -37.93
N PHE A 541 -12.17 -1.66 -38.72
CA PHE A 541 -11.03 -2.54 -39.02
C PHE A 541 -9.96 -1.81 -39.83
N GLY A 542 -10.36 -0.99 -40.79
CA GLY A 542 -9.51 -0.15 -41.63
C GLY A 542 -8.76 0.90 -40.84
N GLU A 543 -9.43 1.62 -39.95
CA GLU A 543 -8.82 2.63 -39.10
C GLU A 543 -7.78 1.98 -38.19
N LEU A 544 -8.15 0.93 -37.44
CA LEU A 544 -7.23 0.18 -36.58
C LEU A 544 -6.04 -0.37 -37.39
N TRP A 545 -6.28 -0.95 -38.55
CA TRP A 545 -5.23 -1.52 -39.40
C TRP A 545 -4.31 -0.43 -39.98
N ARG A 546 -4.80 0.78 -40.25
CA ARG A 546 -3.95 1.89 -40.76
C ARG A 546 -3.20 2.59 -39.65
N SER A 547 -3.82 2.80 -38.49
CA SER A 547 -3.26 3.58 -37.38
C SER A 547 -2.37 2.76 -36.43
N ASN A 548 -2.49 1.43 -36.44
CA ASN A 548 -1.68 0.53 -35.64
C ASN A 548 -0.74 -0.34 -36.49
N SER A 549 0.51 0.10 -36.63
CA SER A 549 1.52 -0.59 -37.45
C SER A 549 1.85 -2.01 -36.98
N ILE A 550 1.68 -2.33 -35.68
CA ILE A 550 1.90 -3.67 -35.13
C ILE A 550 0.79 -4.61 -35.60
N VAL A 551 -0.48 -4.20 -35.42
CA VAL A 551 -1.65 -4.96 -35.89
C VAL A 551 -1.58 -5.14 -37.41
N ARG A 552 -1.24 -4.07 -38.14
CA ARG A 552 -1.04 -4.11 -39.59
C ARG A 552 -0.02 -5.14 -40.02
N SER A 553 1.15 -5.13 -39.39
CA SER A 553 2.26 -6.00 -39.75
C SER A 553 1.96 -7.46 -39.41
N ALA A 554 1.29 -7.71 -38.28
CA ALA A 554 0.94 -9.06 -37.83
C ALA A 554 -0.20 -9.68 -38.65
N LEU A 555 -1.22 -8.90 -39.04
CA LEU A 555 -2.33 -9.40 -39.84
C LEU A 555 -2.03 -9.42 -41.35
N SER A 556 -1.18 -8.50 -41.82
CA SER A 556 -0.99 -8.24 -43.25
C SER A 556 -2.33 -7.92 -43.95
N TRP A 557 -2.50 -8.26 -45.21
CA TRP A 557 -3.70 -7.90 -46.00
C TRP A 557 -4.94 -8.73 -45.65
N ALA A 558 -6.12 -8.11 -45.79
CA ALA A 558 -7.38 -8.83 -45.71
C ALA A 558 -7.57 -9.71 -46.95
N THR A 559 -8.01 -10.94 -46.75
CA THR A 559 -8.25 -11.93 -47.82
C THR A 559 -9.70 -11.95 -48.29
N ILE A 560 -10.60 -11.31 -47.53
CA ILE A 560 -12.02 -11.15 -47.86
C ILE A 560 -12.48 -9.74 -47.49
N GLU A 561 -13.57 -9.28 -48.10
CA GLU A 561 -14.24 -8.05 -47.65
C GLU A 561 -14.82 -8.21 -46.23
N GLU A 562 -14.87 -7.11 -45.51
CA GLU A 562 -15.57 -7.02 -44.22
C GLU A 562 -17.06 -7.34 -44.42
N ARG A 563 -17.64 -8.15 -43.53
CA ARG A 563 -19.09 -8.36 -43.51
C ARG A 563 -19.68 -8.13 -42.13
N GLY A 564 -20.94 -7.69 -42.12
CA GLY A 564 -21.80 -7.70 -40.95
C GLY A 564 -22.63 -8.98 -40.88
N PHE A 565 -22.89 -9.47 -39.67
CA PHE A 565 -23.73 -10.64 -39.42
C PHE A 565 -24.29 -10.60 -37.98
N THR A 566 -25.34 -11.38 -37.72
CA THR A 566 -25.79 -11.64 -36.33
C THR A 566 -25.03 -12.84 -35.79
N GLY A 567 -24.17 -12.62 -34.80
CA GLY A 567 -23.44 -13.66 -34.07
C GLY A 567 -24.00 -13.86 -32.67
N ALA A 568 -23.29 -14.65 -31.88
CA ALA A 568 -23.57 -14.83 -30.45
C ALA A 568 -22.30 -14.60 -29.63
N VAL A 569 -22.47 -14.14 -28.40
CA VAL A 569 -21.40 -13.94 -27.43
C VAL A 569 -21.84 -14.38 -26.03
N GLU A 570 -20.90 -14.90 -25.25
CA GLU A 570 -21.16 -15.26 -23.84
C GLU A 570 -19.93 -14.92 -23.00
N PRO A 571 -20.05 -14.05 -21.97
CA PRO A 571 -18.94 -13.69 -21.10
C PRO A 571 -18.73 -14.71 -19.98
N PHE A 572 -17.46 -14.93 -19.64
CA PHE A 572 -17.01 -15.86 -18.61
C PHE A 572 -16.13 -15.13 -17.58
N GLU A 573 -15.86 -15.76 -16.44
CA GLU A 573 -15.01 -15.21 -15.37
C GLU A 573 -13.63 -14.78 -15.89
N HIS A 574 -13.10 -15.53 -16.84
CA HIS A 574 -11.75 -15.37 -17.38
C HIS A 574 -11.73 -15.30 -18.91
N GLY A 575 -12.78 -14.74 -19.52
CA GLY A 575 -12.77 -14.54 -20.96
C GLY A 575 -14.15 -14.37 -21.59
N LEU A 576 -14.22 -14.72 -22.88
CA LEU A 576 -15.39 -14.51 -23.73
C LEU A 576 -15.45 -15.63 -24.76
N MET A 577 -16.65 -16.13 -25.08
CA MET A 577 -16.88 -16.87 -26.32
C MET A 577 -17.53 -15.98 -27.37
N ILE A 578 -17.13 -16.16 -28.63
CA ILE A 578 -17.72 -15.53 -29.81
C ILE A 578 -18.08 -16.63 -30.81
N TRP A 579 -19.28 -16.58 -31.37
CA TRP A 579 -19.68 -17.45 -32.47
C TRP A 579 -19.96 -16.65 -33.74
N SER A 580 -19.41 -17.14 -34.84
CA SER A 580 -19.68 -16.68 -36.20
C SER A 580 -20.25 -17.81 -37.05
N PRO A 581 -21.26 -17.54 -37.90
CA PRO A 581 -21.81 -18.55 -38.80
C PRO A 581 -20.82 -19.05 -39.85
N GLN A 582 -19.79 -18.25 -40.22
CA GLN A 582 -18.75 -18.72 -41.14
C GLN A 582 -17.50 -19.21 -40.40
N LEU A 583 -17.09 -18.53 -39.34
CA LEU A 583 -15.80 -18.79 -38.70
C LEU A 583 -15.91 -19.77 -37.51
N GLY A 584 -17.12 -20.11 -37.07
CA GLY A 584 -17.36 -21.02 -35.95
C GLY A 584 -17.20 -20.34 -34.59
N THR A 585 -17.02 -21.15 -33.55
CA THR A 585 -16.89 -20.66 -32.16
C THR A 585 -15.43 -20.45 -31.78
N TYR A 586 -15.15 -19.32 -31.13
CA TYR A 586 -13.86 -19.00 -30.54
C TYR A 586 -14.03 -18.74 -29.05
N ALA A 587 -13.20 -19.38 -28.23
CA ALA A 587 -13.00 -19.07 -26.82
C ALA A 587 -11.78 -18.16 -26.70
N LEU A 588 -11.97 -16.97 -26.15
CA LEU A 588 -10.96 -15.95 -25.93
C LEU A 588 -10.62 -15.93 -24.44
N CYS A 589 -9.50 -16.56 -24.07
CA CYS A 589 -9.02 -16.67 -22.70
C CYS A 589 -8.36 -15.37 -22.26
N SER A 590 -8.49 -14.99 -20.98
CA SER A 590 -7.88 -13.79 -20.39
C SER A 590 -6.34 -13.81 -20.38
N ASP A 591 -5.74 -15.00 -20.53
CA ASP A 591 -4.30 -15.19 -20.73
C ASP A 591 -3.81 -14.76 -22.14
N GLY A 592 -4.72 -14.29 -22.99
CA GLY A 592 -4.45 -13.82 -24.34
C GLY A 592 -4.39 -14.93 -25.39
N LYS A 593 -4.72 -16.18 -25.05
CA LYS A 593 -4.86 -17.28 -26.00
C LYS A 593 -6.29 -17.42 -26.49
N TRP A 594 -6.45 -17.89 -27.72
CA TRP A 594 -7.75 -18.28 -28.23
C TRP A 594 -7.77 -19.75 -28.66
N VAL A 595 -8.92 -20.39 -28.47
CA VAL A 595 -9.18 -21.77 -28.90
C VAL A 595 -10.40 -21.76 -29.80
N ARG A 596 -10.38 -22.54 -30.88
CA ARG A 596 -11.52 -22.68 -31.81
C ARG A 596 -12.17 -24.05 -31.65
N TYR A 597 -13.50 -24.06 -31.73
CA TYR A 597 -14.31 -25.29 -31.79
C TYR A 597 -14.52 -25.74 -33.22
#